data_AF-A0A3M1T982-F1
#
_entry.id   AF-A0A3M1T982-F1
#
_cell.length_a   1.000
_cell.length_b   1.000
_cell.length_c   1.000
_cell.angle_alpha   90.00
_cell.angle_beta   90.00
_cell.angle_gamma   90.00
#
_symmetry.space_group_name_H-M   'P 1'
#
loop_
_entity.id
_entity.type
_entity.pdbx_description
1 polymer ?
#
loop_
_entity_poly.entity_id
_entity_poly.type
_entity_poly.pdbx_seq_one_letter_code
_entity_poly.pdbx_strand_id
1 'polypeptide(L)'
;MNNKLRNILIGAGVAAVGAIGTKKAVDYFRNRGKEEVIADTEEDAVPTSAEEVAYANVQESSVQSFLDASFGSPGRYVPNRPPKVFDYQGEQYMVIWARDTEKNKNQMMAFQYTDAGRKMIASVGYTNEKTDYNVNLDSTPFAVEVNGNKITSGQSETSGASDVDFVLA
;
A
#
# COMPACT_ATOMS: atom_id res chain seq x y z
N MET A 1 21.61 -11.06 -4.56
CA MET A 1 21.19 -9.67 -4.28
C MET A 1 19.79 -9.48 -4.83
N ASN A 2 18.81 -9.20 -3.97
CA ASN A 2 17.40 -9.09 -4.36
C ASN A 2 17.00 -7.61 -4.47
N ASN A 3 17.53 -6.90 -5.48
CA ASN A 3 17.34 -5.46 -5.69
C ASN A 3 15.96 -5.10 -6.29
N LYS A 4 15.00 -6.02 -6.20
CA LYS A 4 13.71 -5.89 -6.88
C LYS A 4 12.97 -4.65 -6.42
N LEU A 5 12.97 -4.36 -5.12
CA LEU A 5 12.28 -3.20 -4.55
C LEU A 5 12.89 -1.88 -5.04
N ARG A 6 14.23 -1.74 -5.05
CA ARG A 6 14.88 -0.52 -5.59
C ARG A 6 14.53 -0.28 -7.05
N ASN A 7 14.64 -1.32 -7.89
CA ASN A 7 14.35 -1.21 -9.32
C ASN A 7 12.93 -0.72 -9.58
N ILE A 8 12.00 -1.16 -8.74
CA ILE A 8 10.58 -0.85 -8.87
C ILE A 8 10.25 0.52 -8.31
N LEU A 9 10.88 0.95 -7.22
CA LEU A 9 10.77 2.33 -6.74
C LEU A 9 11.22 3.33 -7.82
N ILE A 10 12.36 3.05 -8.46
CA ILE A 10 12.87 3.84 -9.58
C ILE A 10 11.88 3.84 -10.75
N GLY A 11 11.40 2.67 -11.18
CA GLY A 11 10.42 2.55 -12.26
C GLY A 11 9.04 3.13 -11.92
N ALA A 12 8.71 3.24 -10.64
CA ALA A 12 7.47 3.79 -10.13
C ALA A 12 7.46 5.32 -10.07
N GLY A 13 8.62 5.96 -10.21
CA GLY A 13 8.78 7.39 -9.92
C GLY A 13 8.60 7.71 -8.43
N VAL A 14 8.80 6.73 -7.54
CA VAL A 14 8.65 6.87 -6.09
C VAL A 14 10.04 6.85 -5.46
N ALA A 15 10.35 7.86 -4.65
CA ALA A 15 11.68 8.00 -4.04
C ALA A 15 11.70 7.34 -2.65
N ALA A 16 12.72 6.51 -2.39
CA ALA A 16 12.93 5.92 -1.07
C ALA A 16 13.59 6.91 -0.08
N VAL A 17 13.51 6.59 1.21
CA VAL A 17 14.23 7.24 2.31
C VAL A 17 15.03 6.17 3.05
N GLY A 18 16.35 6.13 2.80
CA GLY A 18 17.26 5.15 3.39
C GLY A 18 17.20 3.77 2.73
N ALA A 19 17.81 2.78 3.39
CA ALA A 19 17.86 1.40 2.91
C ALA A 19 16.52 0.66 3.07
N ILE A 20 16.37 -0.45 2.34
CA ILE A 20 15.24 -1.39 2.47
C ILE A 20 15.42 -2.24 3.73
N GLY A 21 14.34 -2.40 4.51
CA GLY A 21 14.31 -3.13 5.77
C GLY A 21 13.51 -4.42 5.72
N THR A 22 13.55 -5.20 6.81
CA THR A 22 12.65 -6.35 7.03
C THR A 22 11.80 -6.16 8.28
N LYS A 23 10.56 -6.68 8.27
CA LYS A 23 9.65 -6.67 9.43
C LYS A 23 8.74 -7.89 9.41
N LYS A 24 8.11 -8.21 10.54
CA LYS A 24 7.01 -9.19 10.57
C LYS A 24 5.84 -8.71 9.71
N ALA A 25 5.41 -9.56 8.79
CA ALA A 25 4.36 -9.27 7.81
C ALA A 25 3.04 -8.86 8.50
N VAL A 26 2.62 -9.61 9.52
CA VAL A 26 1.39 -9.35 10.31
C VAL A 26 1.34 -7.96 10.95
N ASP A 27 2.49 -7.35 11.23
CA ASP A 27 2.59 -6.04 11.88
C ASP A 27 2.72 -4.89 10.90
N TYR A 28 3.21 -5.15 9.69
CA TYR A 28 3.60 -4.13 8.72
C TYR A 28 2.42 -3.63 7.87
N PHE A 29 1.53 -4.53 7.45
CA PHE A 29 0.50 -4.22 6.44
C PHE A 29 -0.60 -3.29 6.91
N ARG A 30 -0.88 -3.27 8.21
CA ARG A 30 -1.95 -2.48 8.81
C ARG A 30 -1.70 -0.97 8.66
N ASN A 31 -2.77 -0.19 8.70
CA ASN A 31 -2.74 1.26 8.72
C ASN A 31 -2.15 1.78 10.05
N ARG A 32 -0.82 1.74 10.14
CA ARG A 32 -0.03 2.15 11.30
C ARG A 32 0.89 3.32 10.94
N GLY A 33 1.57 3.84 11.96
CA GLY A 33 2.56 4.90 11.80
C GLY A 33 3.72 4.58 10.85
N LYS A 34 4.58 5.57 10.65
CA LYS A 34 5.73 5.48 9.77
C LYS A 34 6.75 4.51 10.34
N GLU A 35 7.40 3.73 9.47
CA GLU A 35 8.46 2.82 9.89
C GLU A 35 9.76 3.57 10.15
N GLU A 36 10.63 2.95 10.95
CA GLU A 36 11.97 3.46 11.19
C GLU A 36 12.77 3.51 9.89
N VAL A 37 13.49 4.61 9.71
CA VAL A 37 14.40 4.79 8.58
C VAL A 37 15.69 4.04 8.92
N ILE A 38 16.08 3.12 8.04
CA ILE A 38 17.32 2.37 8.17
C ILE A 38 18.43 3.17 7.51
N ALA A 39 19.60 3.20 8.15
CA ALA A 39 20.79 3.83 7.59
C ALA A 39 21.04 3.32 6.16
N ASP A 40 21.35 4.24 5.26
CA ASP A 40 21.51 3.90 3.85
C ASP A 40 22.74 3.00 3.67
N THR A 41 22.48 1.79 3.19
CA THR A 41 23.47 0.75 2.90
C THR A 41 23.34 0.35 1.44
N GLU A 42 24.43 -0.08 0.82
CA GLU A 42 24.39 -0.58 -0.56
C GLU A 42 23.58 -1.88 -0.68
N GLU A 43 23.48 -2.66 0.40
CA GLU A 43 22.73 -3.91 0.42
C GLU A 43 21.30 -3.70 0.92
N ASP A 44 20.34 -4.32 0.23
CA ASP A 44 18.94 -4.42 0.65
C ASP A 44 18.77 -5.49 1.72
N ALA A 45 17.96 -5.21 2.75
CA ALA A 45 17.56 -6.24 3.69
C ALA A 45 16.78 -7.36 2.97
N VAL A 46 17.15 -8.60 3.25
CA VAL A 46 16.53 -9.80 2.67
C VAL A 46 15.72 -10.50 3.74
N PRO A 47 14.43 -10.82 3.51
CA PRO A 47 13.64 -11.61 4.43
C PRO A 47 14.31 -12.97 4.68
N THR A 48 14.39 -13.37 5.94
CA THR A 48 14.99 -14.64 6.37
C THR A 48 13.95 -15.74 6.54
N SER A 49 12.65 -15.39 6.51
CA SER A 49 11.53 -16.33 6.59
C SER A 49 10.31 -15.82 5.81
N ALA A 50 9.33 -16.70 5.57
CA ALA A 50 8.06 -16.35 4.91
C ALA A 50 7.12 -15.48 5.77
N GLU A 51 7.43 -15.32 7.06
CA GLU A 51 6.69 -14.45 7.99
C GLU A 51 7.23 -13.01 7.95
N GLU A 52 8.33 -12.79 7.25
CA GLU A 52 8.95 -11.48 7.08
C GLU A 52 8.57 -10.86 5.73
N VAL A 53 8.54 -9.54 5.74
CA VAL A 53 8.33 -8.70 4.56
C VAL A 53 9.53 -7.78 4.40
N ALA A 54 10.03 -7.63 3.18
CA ALA A 54 10.99 -6.57 2.87
C ALA A 54 10.22 -5.31 2.52
N TYR A 55 10.61 -4.16 3.07
CA TYR A 55 9.89 -2.91 2.89
C TYR A 55 10.79 -1.73 2.57
N ALA A 56 10.23 -0.74 1.90
CA ALA A 56 10.85 0.55 1.66
C ALA A 56 10.05 1.68 2.31
N ASN A 57 10.75 2.58 2.99
CA ASN A 57 10.19 3.88 3.34
C ASN A 57 10.28 4.79 2.13
N VAL A 58 9.18 5.45 1.77
CA VAL A 58 9.14 6.35 0.62
C VAL A 58 8.79 7.78 1.00
N GLN A 59 9.24 8.72 0.18
CA GLN A 59 8.98 10.15 0.37
C GLN A 59 7.52 10.44 0.04
N GLU A 60 6.80 11.10 0.95
CA GLU A 60 5.39 11.44 0.80
C GLU A 60 5.13 12.30 -0.45
N SER A 61 6.04 13.24 -0.76
CA SER A 61 5.98 14.06 -1.98
C SER A 61 6.02 13.24 -3.26
N SER A 62 6.80 12.14 -3.27
CA SER A 62 6.86 11.23 -4.42
C SER A 62 5.57 10.42 -4.58
N VAL A 63 4.91 10.08 -3.46
CA VAL A 63 3.59 9.43 -3.50
C VAL A 63 2.51 10.37 -3.99
N GLN A 64 2.51 11.64 -3.55
CA GLN A 64 1.59 12.65 -4.09
C GLN A 64 1.75 12.79 -5.60
N SER A 65 2.99 12.91 -6.07
CA SER A 65 3.31 13.05 -7.50
C SER A 65 2.81 11.83 -8.31
N PHE A 66 2.97 10.63 -7.75
CA PHE A 66 2.43 9.40 -8.33
C PHE A 66 0.89 9.42 -8.42
N LEU A 67 0.20 9.82 -7.34
CA LEU A 67 -1.26 9.87 -7.32
C LEU A 67 -1.80 10.87 -8.35
N ASP A 68 -1.21 12.06 -8.41
CA ASP A 68 -1.61 13.11 -9.36
C ASP A 68 -1.44 12.63 -10.81
N ALA A 69 -0.31 11.97 -11.11
CA ALA A 69 -0.03 11.43 -12.43
C ALA A 69 -0.96 10.25 -12.81
N SER A 70 -1.33 9.42 -11.85
CA SER A 70 -2.10 8.19 -12.11
C SER A 70 -3.58 8.44 -12.35
N PHE A 71 -4.15 9.44 -11.69
CA PHE A 71 -5.59 9.72 -11.72
C PHE A 71 -5.95 10.98 -12.52
N GLY A 72 -4.97 11.74 -13.01
CA GLY A 72 -5.19 12.91 -13.87
C GLY A 72 -5.96 14.05 -13.20
N SER A 73 -6.09 14.01 -11.87
CA SER A 73 -6.78 15.02 -11.05
C SER A 73 -5.86 15.43 -9.89
N PRO A 74 -4.87 16.31 -10.17
CA PRO A 74 -3.87 16.68 -9.18
C PRO A 74 -4.49 17.23 -7.89
N GLY A 75 -4.03 16.74 -6.74
CA GLY A 75 -4.55 17.14 -5.42
C GLY A 75 -5.86 16.47 -5.00
N ARG A 76 -6.44 15.57 -5.82
CA ARG A 76 -7.62 14.80 -5.42
C ARG A 76 -7.32 13.83 -4.29
N TYR A 77 -6.33 12.97 -4.48
CA TYR A 77 -5.93 11.98 -3.47
C TYR A 77 -4.72 12.52 -2.71
N VAL A 78 -4.95 12.96 -1.48
CA VAL A 78 -3.89 13.51 -0.62
C VAL A 78 -3.53 12.46 0.44
N PRO A 79 -2.31 11.89 0.45
CA PRO A 79 -1.90 10.92 1.45
C PRO A 79 -2.15 11.42 2.87
N ASN A 80 -2.81 10.61 3.68
CA ASN A 80 -3.14 10.95 5.07
C ASN A 80 -2.52 9.98 6.08
N ARG A 81 -1.77 8.99 5.57
CA ARG A 81 -0.98 8.01 6.32
C ARG A 81 0.29 7.69 5.54
N PRO A 82 1.33 7.19 6.22
CA PRO A 82 2.51 6.67 5.56
C PRO A 82 2.13 5.52 4.61
N PRO A 83 2.56 5.57 3.34
CA PRO A 83 2.35 4.47 2.40
C PRO A 83 3.15 3.24 2.83
N LYS A 84 2.71 2.06 2.41
CA LYS A 84 3.43 0.80 2.56
C LYS A 84 3.91 0.36 1.19
N VAL A 85 5.21 0.14 1.02
CA VAL A 85 5.80 -0.38 -0.22
C VAL A 85 6.70 -1.55 0.14
N PHE A 86 6.42 -2.72 -0.44
CA PHE A 86 6.99 -3.96 0.08
C PHE A 86 7.04 -5.10 -0.93
N ASP A 87 7.93 -6.04 -0.66
CA ASP A 87 8.03 -7.36 -1.30
C ASP A 87 7.62 -8.43 -0.30
N TYR A 88 6.63 -9.23 -0.67
CA TYR A 88 6.12 -10.33 0.13
C TYR A 88 5.88 -11.55 -0.76
N GLN A 89 6.48 -12.68 -0.38
CA GLN A 89 6.39 -13.94 -1.15
C GLN A 89 6.81 -13.82 -2.63
N GLY A 90 7.76 -12.91 -2.92
CA GLY A 90 8.31 -12.72 -4.26
C GLY A 90 7.50 -11.79 -5.16
N GLU A 91 6.36 -11.30 -4.66
CA GLU A 91 5.50 -10.32 -5.30
C GLU A 91 5.63 -8.97 -4.61
N GLN A 92 5.38 -7.89 -5.35
CA GLN A 92 5.60 -6.54 -4.86
C GLN A 92 4.32 -5.73 -4.86
N TYR A 93 4.17 -4.91 -3.82
CA TYR A 93 2.94 -4.21 -3.55
C TYR A 93 3.19 -2.79 -3.05
N MET A 94 2.19 -1.95 -3.26
CA MET A 94 2.10 -0.62 -2.66
C MET A 94 0.68 -0.41 -2.13
N VAL A 95 0.57 0.03 -0.88
CA VAL A 95 -0.70 0.39 -0.24
C VAL A 95 -0.62 1.84 0.21
N ILE A 96 -1.63 2.62 -0.15
CA ILE A 96 -1.72 4.04 0.13
C ILE A 96 -3.06 4.31 0.79
N TRP A 97 -3.02 5.09 1.88
CA TRP A 97 -4.22 5.73 2.42
C TRP A 97 -4.15 7.23 2.14
N ALA A 98 -5.24 7.74 1.57
CA ALA A 98 -5.38 9.12 1.17
C ALA A 98 -6.76 9.66 1.53
N ARG A 99 -6.89 10.98 1.56
CA ARG A 99 -8.16 11.68 1.49
C ARG A 99 -8.52 11.88 0.03
N ASP A 100 -9.69 11.42 -0.40
CA ASP A 100 -10.32 11.86 -1.65
C ASP A 100 -11.02 13.20 -1.37
N THR A 101 -10.40 14.29 -1.81
CA THR A 101 -10.86 15.67 -1.55
C THR A 101 -12.12 16.01 -2.35
N GLU A 102 -12.34 15.39 -3.50
CA GLU A 102 -13.55 15.59 -4.31
C GLU A 102 -14.77 14.89 -3.72
N LYS A 103 -14.57 13.69 -3.17
CA LYS A 103 -15.65 12.90 -2.57
C LYS A 103 -15.76 13.06 -1.06
N ASN A 104 -14.88 13.85 -0.47
CA ASN A 104 -14.81 14.11 0.96
C ASN A 104 -14.85 12.81 1.79
N LYS A 105 -14.08 11.80 1.38
CA LYS A 105 -13.97 10.49 2.05
C LYS A 105 -12.52 10.04 2.16
N ASN A 106 -12.23 9.11 3.05
CA ASN A 106 -10.93 8.46 3.07
C ASN A 106 -10.90 7.36 2.01
N GLN A 107 -9.72 7.02 1.54
CA GLN A 107 -9.51 6.09 0.45
C GLN A 107 -8.27 5.24 0.75
N MET A 108 -8.44 3.92 0.81
CA MET A 108 -7.33 2.96 0.74
C MET A 108 -7.21 2.48 -0.70
N MET A 109 -5.99 2.42 -1.22
CA MET A 109 -5.67 1.91 -2.55
C MET A 109 -4.50 0.93 -2.42
N ALA A 110 -4.65 -0.27 -2.96
CA ALA A 110 -3.60 -1.26 -3.06
C ALA A 110 -3.26 -1.55 -4.53
N PHE A 111 -1.97 -1.65 -4.81
CA PHE A 111 -1.41 -1.90 -6.12
C PHE A 111 -0.46 -3.10 -6.06
N GLN A 112 -0.52 -3.97 -7.06
CA GLN A 112 0.50 -4.97 -7.34
C GLN A 112 1.39 -4.47 -8.49
N TYR A 113 2.70 -4.66 -8.36
CA TYR A 113 3.61 -4.42 -9.47
C TYR A 113 3.65 -5.66 -10.37
N THR A 114 3.53 -5.42 -11.67
CA THR A 114 3.54 -6.44 -12.72
C THR A 114 4.50 -5.99 -13.83
N ASP A 115 4.81 -6.87 -14.78
CA ASP A 115 5.63 -6.53 -15.94
C ASP A 115 5.01 -5.40 -16.80
N ALA A 116 3.68 -5.28 -16.79
CA ALA A 116 2.94 -4.23 -17.48
C ALA A 116 2.86 -2.90 -16.68
N GLY A 117 3.50 -2.85 -15.51
CA GLY A 117 3.44 -1.72 -14.57
C GLY A 117 2.55 -2.02 -13.36
N ARG A 118 1.96 -0.98 -12.78
CA ARG A 118 1.17 -1.07 -11.55
C ARG A 118 -0.28 -1.41 -11.85
N LYS A 119 -0.76 -2.52 -11.31
CA LYS A 119 -2.17 -2.90 -11.35
C LYS A 119 -2.82 -2.58 -10.01
N MET A 120 -3.88 -1.77 -10.01
CA MET A 120 -4.70 -1.59 -8.81
C MET A 120 -5.44 -2.91 -8.52
N ILE A 121 -5.30 -3.41 -7.30
CA ILE A 121 -5.89 -4.67 -6.83
C ILE A 121 -6.89 -4.48 -5.70
N ALA A 122 -6.89 -3.31 -5.03
CA ALA A 122 -7.97 -2.92 -4.13
C ALA A 122 -8.17 -1.41 -4.12
N SER A 123 -9.42 -0.98 -3.99
CA SER A 123 -9.81 0.41 -3.79
C SER A 123 -10.98 0.44 -2.82
N VAL A 124 -10.81 1.03 -1.65
CA VAL A 124 -11.82 1.09 -0.59
C VAL A 124 -11.99 2.53 -0.11
N GLY A 125 -13.13 3.12 -0.44
CA GLY A 125 -13.54 4.43 0.04
C GLY A 125 -14.35 4.30 1.33
N TYR A 126 -14.08 5.13 2.33
CA TYR A 126 -14.75 5.01 3.63
C TYR A 126 -14.99 6.35 4.32
N THR A 127 -16.13 6.42 4.99
CA THR A 127 -16.53 7.41 5.99
C THR A 127 -17.11 6.68 7.18
N ASN A 128 -17.42 7.40 8.26
CA ASN A 128 -18.12 6.82 9.42
C ASN A 128 -19.54 6.31 9.08
N GLU A 129 -20.10 6.71 7.94
CA GLU A 129 -21.47 6.36 7.52
C GLU A 129 -21.47 5.20 6.52
N LYS A 130 -20.51 5.17 5.60
CA LYS A 130 -20.50 4.22 4.48
C LYS A 130 -19.09 3.86 4.05
N THR A 131 -18.93 2.59 3.66
CA THR A 131 -17.72 2.10 3.00
C THR A 131 -18.11 1.47 1.66
N ASP A 132 -17.46 1.92 0.58
CA ASP A 132 -17.57 1.35 -0.76
C ASP A 132 -16.25 0.70 -1.15
N TYR A 133 -16.30 -0.44 -1.83
CA TYR A 133 -15.09 -1.19 -2.17
C TYR A 133 -15.15 -1.81 -3.57
N ASN A 134 -13.98 -1.90 -4.19
CA ASN A 134 -13.70 -2.71 -5.36
C ASN A 134 -12.38 -3.45 -5.09
N VAL A 135 -12.46 -4.74 -4.81
CA VAL A 135 -11.36 -5.57 -4.30
C VAL A 135 -11.16 -6.77 -5.22
N ASN A 136 -9.91 -7.06 -5.55
CA ASN A 136 -9.48 -8.16 -6.43
C ASN A 136 -8.21 -8.79 -5.85
N LEU A 137 -8.31 -9.35 -4.63
CA LEU A 137 -7.20 -9.92 -3.87
C LEU A 137 -7.21 -11.46 -3.80
N ASP A 138 -8.18 -12.13 -4.41
CA ASP A 138 -8.34 -13.60 -4.33
C ASP A 138 -7.11 -14.40 -4.80
N SER A 139 -6.27 -13.81 -5.66
CA SER A 139 -5.01 -14.40 -6.12
C SER A 139 -3.79 -13.97 -5.30
N THR A 140 -3.99 -13.33 -4.15
CA THR A 140 -2.95 -12.78 -3.28
C THR A 140 -3.15 -13.28 -1.85
N PRO A 141 -2.13 -13.23 -0.97
CA PRO A 141 -2.29 -13.63 0.43
C PRO A 141 -3.02 -12.59 1.30
N PHE A 142 -3.67 -11.59 0.69
CA PHE A 142 -4.17 -10.41 1.38
C PHE A 142 -5.69 -10.30 1.39
N ALA A 143 -6.17 -9.52 2.35
CA ALA A 143 -7.54 -9.07 2.44
C ALA A 143 -7.58 -7.59 2.87
N VAL A 144 -8.72 -6.96 2.63
CA VAL A 144 -9.06 -5.69 3.27
C VAL A 144 -9.92 -5.96 4.49
N GLU A 145 -9.51 -5.47 5.65
CA GLU A 145 -10.29 -5.58 6.88
C GLU A 145 -11.11 -4.30 7.09
N VAL A 146 -12.44 -4.45 7.11
CA VAL A 146 -13.41 -3.38 7.40
C VAL A 146 -14.29 -3.84 8.56
N ASN A 147 -14.23 -3.13 9.68
CA ASN A 147 -14.99 -3.47 10.91
C ASN A 147 -14.80 -4.94 11.36
N GLY A 148 -13.59 -5.48 11.22
CA GLY A 148 -13.25 -6.87 11.58
C GLY A 148 -13.65 -7.92 10.53
N ASN A 149 -14.28 -7.53 9.43
CA ASN A 149 -14.59 -8.44 8.32
C ASN A 149 -13.51 -8.35 7.25
N LYS A 150 -12.96 -9.50 6.84
CA LYS A 150 -11.98 -9.60 5.76
C LYS A 150 -12.68 -9.74 4.41
N ILE A 151 -12.27 -8.91 3.46
CA ILE A 151 -12.79 -8.84 2.11
C ILE A 151 -11.63 -9.17 1.15
N THR A 152 -11.73 -10.28 0.43
CA THR A 152 -10.73 -10.69 -0.58
C THR A 152 -11.16 -10.34 -2.00
N SER A 153 -12.45 -10.16 -2.26
CA SER A 153 -12.93 -9.74 -3.58
C SER A 153 -14.32 -9.12 -3.60
N GLY A 154 -14.66 -8.60 -4.78
CA GLY A 154 -15.96 -8.09 -5.13
C GLY A 154 -16.01 -6.58 -5.21
N GLN A 155 -17.15 -6.09 -5.70
CA GLN A 155 -17.46 -4.68 -5.75
C GLN A 155 -18.83 -4.45 -5.09
N SER A 156 -18.83 -3.79 -3.94
CA SER A 156 -20.05 -3.55 -3.17
C SER A 156 -19.87 -2.42 -2.16
N GLU A 157 -20.82 -2.33 -1.24
CA GLU A 157 -20.87 -1.35 -0.17
C GLU A 157 -21.21 -2.06 1.15
N THR A 158 -20.71 -1.51 2.26
CA THR A 158 -20.98 -1.97 3.62
C THR A 158 -21.14 -0.77 4.55
N SER A 159 -21.42 -1.05 5.84
CA SER A 159 -21.47 -0.03 6.89
C SER A 159 -20.19 0.80 6.92
N GLY A 160 -20.31 2.08 7.30
CA GLY A 160 -19.15 2.94 7.50
C GLY A 160 -18.10 2.40 8.47
N ALA A 161 -16.89 2.91 8.31
CA ALA A 161 -15.74 2.57 9.13
C ALA A 161 -14.90 3.83 9.39
N SER A 162 -14.29 3.92 10.57
CA SER A 162 -13.33 4.99 10.87
C SER A 162 -11.98 4.72 10.21
N ASP A 163 -11.64 3.44 10.06
CA ASP A 163 -10.38 2.95 9.51
C ASP A 163 -10.60 1.69 8.69
N VAL A 164 -9.69 1.46 7.75
CA VAL A 164 -9.65 0.29 6.89
C VAL A 164 -8.20 -0.19 6.86
N ASP A 165 -7.99 -1.47 7.13
CA ASP A 165 -6.67 -2.09 7.17
C ASP A 165 -6.44 -2.98 5.94
N PHE A 166 -5.18 -3.02 5.48
CA PHE A 166 -4.69 -4.07 4.60
C PHE A 166 -4.03 -5.14 5.46
N VAL A 167 -4.45 -6.40 5.33
CA VAL A 167 -4.04 -7.50 6.22
C VAL A 167 -3.78 -8.77 5.43
N LEU A 168 -3.18 -9.77 6.06
CA LEU A 168 -3.19 -11.14 5.56
C LEU A 168 -4.61 -11.72 5.67
N ALA A 169 -5.02 -12.48 4.64
CA ALA A 169 -6.32 -13.15 4.58
C ALA A 169 -6.54 -14.15 5.73
#